data_AF-A0A317I1C6-F1
#
_entry.id   AF-A0A317I1C6-F1
#
_cell.length_a   1.000
_cell.length_b   1.000
_cell.length_c   1.000
_cell.angle_alpha   90.00
_cell.angle_beta   90.00
_cell.angle_gamma   90.00
#
_symmetry.space_group_name_H-M   'P 1'
#
loop_
_entity.id
_entity.type
_entity.pdbx_description
1 polymer ?
#
loop_
_entity_poly.entity_id
_entity_poly.type
_entity_poly.pdbx_seq_one_letter_code
_entity_poly.pdbx_strand_id
1 'polypeptide(L)'
;MHILRWQQLLLAALCCAWLSSGLLRAQNLTVIGGTHPQRQLAACIEHITAGDLDKFPGTDHWMTIVILEHEKFLQMRDSFHAQRTKLAFSHIPSRRMYLSSRVFRDRDNAMRCIPHELGHFVTHSPYEGSAELAAERIRKLAREVCTMSIEPISARALSEGSSTIPLTKKDF
;
A
#
# COMPACT_ATOMS: atom_id res chain seq x y z
N MET A 1 29.31 -9.03 44.25
CA MET A 1 29.23 -9.39 42.81
C MET A 1 27.79 -9.57 42.27
N HIS A 2 26.72 -9.16 42.98
CA HIS A 2 25.35 -9.35 42.50
C HIS A 2 24.76 -8.14 41.75
N ILE A 3 25.21 -6.92 42.03
CA ILE A 3 24.58 -5.68 41.54
C ILE A 3 24.82 -5.43 40.03
N LEU A 4 26.00 -5.78 39.52
CA LEU A 4 26.38 -5.58 38.11
C LEU A 4 25.51 -6.41 37.14
N ARG A 5 25.03 -7.56 37.61
CA ARG A 5 24.24 -8.52 36.82
C ARG A 5 22.80 -8.02 36.58
N TRP A 6 22.25 -7.26 37.52
CA TRP A 6 20.91 -6.67 37.40
C TRP A 6 20.87 -5.47 36.46
N GLN A 7 21.93 -4.65 36.45
CA GLN A 7 22.05 -3.53 35.50
C GLN A 7 22.17 -4.02 34.05
N GLN A 8 22.92 -5.11 33.81
CA GLN A 8 23.02 -5.73 32.49
C GLN A 8 21.69 -6.33 32.02
N LEU A 9 20.91 -6.93 32.93
CA LEU A 9 19.58 -7.45 32.61
C LEU A 9 18.56 -6.33 32.32
N LEU A 10 18.63 -5.21 33.04
CA LEU A 10 17.77 -4.04 32.78
C LEU A 10 18.09 -3.38 31.44
N LEU A 11 19.37 -3.22 31.10
CA LEU A 11 19.81 -2.72 29.79
C LEU A 11 19.41 -3.66 28.65
N ALA A 12 19.52 -4.98 28.84
CA ALA A 12 19.05 -5.95 27.87
C ALA A 12 17.52 -5.91 27.71
N ALA A 13 16.76 -5.76 28.80
CA ALA A 13 15.30 -5.63 28.74
C ALA A 13 14.85 -4.32 28.06
N LEU A 14 15.54 -3.21 28.29
CA LEU A 14 15.30 -1.93 27.61
C LEU A 14 15.69 -2.00 26.12
N CYS A 15 16.83 -2.61 25.76
CA CYS A 15 17.20 -2.83 24.36
C CYS A 15 16.23 -3.78 23.65
N CYS A 16 15.77 -4.84 24.32
CA CYS A 16 14.74 -5.73 23.77
C CYS A 16 13.40 -4.99 23.63
N ALA A 17 12.98 -4.17 24.59
CA ALA A 17 11.73 -3.40 24.50
C ALA A 17 11.76 -2.37 23.36
N TRP A 18 12.93 -1.78 23.05
CA TRP A 18 13.10 -0.85 21.93
C TRP A 18 13.23 -1.55 20.58
N LEU A 19 13.75 -2.79 20.55
CA LEU A 19 13.73 -3.67 19.38
C LEU A 19 12.37 -4.38 19.18
N SER A 20 11.54 -4.45 20.22
CA SER A 20 10.23 -5.12 20.19
C SER A 20 9.12 -4.29 19.56
N SER A 21 9.33 -3.00 19.31
CA SER A 21 8.38 -2.19 18.52
C SER A 21 8.24 -2.68 17.08
N GLY A 22 9.15 -3.56 16.63
CA GLY A 22 9.11 -4.26 15.34
C GLY A 22 8.63 -5.71 15.42
N LEU A 23 8.03 -6.17 16.53
CA LEU A 23 7.26 -7.41 16.54
C LEU A 23 6.02 -7.18 15.66
N LEU A 24 6.22 -7.39 14.36
CA LEU A 24 5.21 -7.49 13.32
C LEU A 24 4.06 -8.35 13.87
N ARG A 25 3.02 -7.69 14.39
CA ARG A 25 1.74 -8.35 14.59
C ARG A 25 1.39 -8.90 13.22
N ALA A 26 1.32 -10.23 13.10
CA ALA A 26 1.05 -10.92 11.85
C ALA A 26 -0.39 -10.59 11.42
N GLN A 27 -0.57 -9.41 10.84
CA GLN A 27 -1.74 -9.14 10.03
C GLN A 27 -1.63 -10.07 8.84
N ASN A 28 -2.75 -10.71 8.49
CA ASN A 28 -2.83 -11.55 7.30
C ASN A 28 -2.95 -10.66 6.06
N LEU A 29 -1.93 -9.81 5.85
CA LEU A 29 -1.81 -8.93 4.70
C LEU A 29 -1.23 -9.70 3.53
N THR A 30 -1.99 -9.74 2.43
CA THR A 30 -1.49 -10.22 1.15
C THR A 30 -1.40 -9.07 0.17
N VAL A 31 -0.22 -8.79 -0.35
CA VAL A 31 -0.05 -7.81 -1.44
C VAL A 31 0.27 -8.54 -2.74
N ILE A 32 -0.64 -8.45 -3.71
CA ILE A 32 -0.55 -9.14 -5.01
C ILE A 32 -0.21 -8.12 -6.10
N GLY A 33 0.70 -8.49 -7.01
CA GLY A 33 1.10 -7.64 -8.13
C GLY A 33 2.09 -6.54 -7.73
N GLY A 34 2.22 -5.54 -8.59
CA GLY A 34 3.14 -4.41 -8.43
C GLY A 34 4.63 -4.77 -8.44
N THR A 35 5.48 -3.75 -8.33
CA THR A 35 6.93 -3.92 -8.11
C THR A 35 7.22 -4.11 -6.62
N HIS A 36 8.44 -4.55 -6.28
CA HIS A 36 8.83 -4.73 -4.89
C HIS A 36 8.71 -3.44 -4.04
N PRO A 37 9.18 -2.26 -4.51
CA PRO A 37 8.98 -0.99 -3.77
C PRO A 37 7.51 -0.63 -3.56
N GLN A 38 6.63 -0.88 -4.55
CA GLN A 38 5.20 -0.62 -4.42
C GLN A 38 4.57 -1.48 -3.34
N ARG A 39 4.92 -2.79 -3.32
CA ARG A 39 4.45 -3.71 -2.28
C ARG A 39 4.92 -3.31 -0.90
N GLN A 40 6.19 -2.94 -0.76
CA GLN A 40 6.75 -2.47 0.51
C GLN A 40 6.05 -1.23 1.03
N LEU A 41 5.81 -0.23 0.17
CA LEU A 41 5.11 0.97 0.58
C LEU A 41 3.67 0.68 1.01
N ALA A 42 2.93 -0.09 0.22
CA ALA A 42 1.55 -0.45 0.57
C ALA A 42 1.48 -1.22 1.90
N ALA A 43 2.40 -2.17 2.11
CA ALA A 43 2.49 -2.92 3.35
C ALA A 43 2.88 -2.05 4.55
N CYS A 44 3.82 -1.11 4.37
CA CYS A 44 4.19 -0.17 5.44
C CYS A 44 2.99 0.68 5.88
N ILE A 45 2.25 1.25 4.92
CA ILE A 45 1.10 2.11 5.23
C ILE A 45 -0.01 1.28 5.91
N GLU A 46 -0.25 0.05 5.43
CA GLU A 46 -1.21 -0.85 6.07
C GLU A 46 -0.82 -1.21 7.50
N HIS A 47 0.46 -1.46 7.75
CA HIS A 47 0.96 -1.82 9.08
C HIS A 47 0.70 -0.73 10.12
N ILE A 48 0.74 0.54 9.71
CA ILE A 48 0.38 1.68 10.57
C ILE A 48 -1.08 1.60 11.02
N THR A 49 -1.94 1.01 10.19
CA THR A 49 -3.39 0.89 10.46
C THR A 49 -3.78 -0.36 11.22
N ALA A 50 -2.83 -1.26 11.51
CA ALA A 50 -3.08 -2.57 12.14
C ALA A 50 -3.96 -2.47 13.39
N GLY A 51 -3.52 -1.65 14.35
CA GLY A 51 -4.22 -1.51 15.63
C GLY A 51 -5.60 -0.87 15.49
N ASP A 52 -5.88 -0.15 14.40
CA ASP A 52 -7.19 0.41 14.10
C ASP A 52 -8.11 -0.60 13.40
N LEU A 53 -7.55 -1.44 12.53
CA LEU A 53 -8.25 -2.55 11.86
C LEU A 53 -8.66 -3.65 12.85
N ASP A 54 -7.88 -3.86 13.90
CA ASP A 54 -8.10 -4.86 14.96
C ASP A 54 -9.25 -4.50 15.93
N LYS A 55 -9.83 -3.30 15.84
CA LYS A 55 -10.87 -2.82 16.76
C LYS A 55 -12.26 -3.40 16.48
N PHE A 56 -12.44 -4.13 15.38
CA PHE A 56 -13.73 -4.71 14.98
C PHE A 56 -13.78 -6.21 15.27
N PRO A 57 -14.40 -6.63 16.40
CA PRO A 57 -14.48 -8.04 16.77
C PRO A 57 -15.30 -8.83 15.74
N GLY A 58 -14.87 -10.07 15.46
CA GLY A 58 -15.62 -11.02 14.62
C GLY A 58 -15.31 -10.97 13.11
N THR A 59 -14.36 -10.14 12.67
CA THR A 59 -13.84 -10.19 11.30
C THR A 59 -12.43 -10.75 11.31
N ASP A 60 -12.16 -11.75 10.46
CA ASP A 60 -10.78 -12.19 10.28
C ASP A 60 -9.94 -10.99 9.82
N HIS A 61 -8.77 -10.81 10.45
CA HIS A 61 -7.87 -9.67 10.29
C HIS A 61 -7.09 -9.70 8.96
N TRP A 62 -7.61 -10.36 7.93
CA TRP A 62 -6.94 -10.44 6.64
C TRP A 62 -7.33 -9.25 5.77
N MET A 63 -6.35 -8.75 5.03
CA MET A 63 -6.57 -7.76 3.99
C MET A 63 -5.77 -8.15 2.77
N THR A 64 -6.37 -7.97 1.60
CA THR A 64 -5.66 -8.15 0.33
C THR A 64 -5.55 -6.82 -0.38
N ILE A 65 -4.32 -6.42 -0.70
CA ILE A 65 -4.03 -5.27 -1.55
C ILE A 65 -3.63 -5.80 -2.92
N VAL A 66 -4.37 -5.42 -3.96
CA VAL A 66 -4.12 -5.85 -5.33
C VAL A 66 -3.62 -4.66 -6.13
N ILE A 67 -2.36 -4.71 -6.57
CA ILE A 67 -1.74 -3.69 -7.41
C ILE A 67 -1.80 -4.15 -8.86
N LEU A 68 -2.56 -3.44 -9.69
CA LEU A 68 -2.82 -3.77 -11.08
C LEU A 68 -2.21 -2.75 -12.02
N GLU A 69 -1.77 -3.19 -13.20
CA GLU A 69 -1.53 -2.25 -14.30
C GLU A 69 -2.77 -1.42 -14.60
N HIS A 70 -2.58 -0.16 -15.00
CA HIS A 70 -3.67 0.81 -15.08
C HIS A 70 -4.88 0.33 -15.90
N GLU A 71 -4.65 -0.24 -17.08
CA GLU A 71 -5.74 -0.71 -17.95
C GLU A 71 -6.52 -1.87 -17.31
N LYS A 72 -5.81 -2.80 -16.64
CA LYS A 72 -6.46 -3.88 -15.88
C LYS A 72 -7.21 -3.35 -14.66
N PHE A 73 -6.68 -2.30 -14.02
CA PHE A 73 -7.38 -1.62 -12.94
C PHE A 73 -8.70 -1.02 -13.42
N LEU A 74 -8.72 -0.35 -14.59
CA LEU A 74 -9.95 0.22 -15.15
C LEU A 74 -11.00 -0.87 -15.43
N GLN A 75 -10.59 -1.98 -16.03
CA GLN A 75 -11.48 -3.14 -16.25
C GLN A 75 -12.04 -3.70 -14.93
N MET A 76 -11.18 -3.86 -13.93
CA MET A 76 -11.58 -4.34 -12.61
C MET A 76 -12.56 -3.37 -11.95
N ARG A 77 -12.25 -2.07 -11.94
CA ARG A 77 -13.12 -1.02 -11.40
C ARG A 77 -14.51 -1.06 -12.04
N ASP A 78 -14.57 -1.21 -13.36
CA ASP A 78 -15.84 -1.24 -14.10
C ASP A 78 -16.66 -2.49 -13.72
N SER A 79 -16.02 -3.64 -13.51
CA SER A 79 -16.69 -4.87 -13.05
C SER A 79 -17.27 -4.78 -11.65
N PHE A 80 -16.69 -3.91 -10.79
CA PHE A 80 -17.19 -3.62 -9.45
C PHE A 80 -18.14 -2.41 -9.41
N HIS A 81 -18.46 -1.81 -10.56
CA HIS A 81 -19.24 -0.56 -10.65
C HIS A 81 -18.67 0.61 -9.82
N ALA A 82 -17.35 0.62 -9.57
CA ALA A 82 -16.67 1.63 -8.75
C ALA A 82 -16.33 2.91 -9.55
N GLN A 83 -17.31 3.46 -10.27
CA GLN A 83 -17.08 4.48 -11.33
C GLN A 83 -16.57 5.83 -10.82
N ARG A 84 -16.74 6.13 -9.53
CA ARG A 84 -16.31 7.42 -8.94
C ARG A 84 -14.79 7.53 -8.80
N THR A 85 -14.08 6.40 -8.76
CA THR A 85 -12.66 6.40 -8.45
C THR A 85 -11.79 6.27 -9.71
N LYS A 86 -10.61 6.89 -9.66
CA LYS A 86 -9.69 6.95 -10.81
C LYS A 86 -8.42 6.12 -10.62
N LEU A 87 -8.02 5.85 -9.38
CA LEU A 87 -6.72 5.28 -9.06
C LEU A 87 -6.76 4.17 -8.02
N ALA A 88 -7.76 4.16 -7.14
CA ALA A 88 -7.92 3.13 -6.13
C ALA A 88 -9.40 2.91 -5.84
N PHE A 89 -9.77 1.75 -5.34
CA PHE A 89 -11.06 1.56 -4.67
C PHE A 89 -10.97 0.41 -3.68
N SER A 90 -11.83 0.46 -2.67
CA SER A 90 -11.99 -0.58 -1.66
C SER A 90 -13.29 -1.36 -1.88
N HIS A 91 -13.22 -2.65 -1.66
CA HIS A 91 -14.37 -3.53 -1.55
C HIS A 91 -14.42 -4.07 -0.12
N ILE A 92 -15.11 -3.32 0.75
CA ILE A 92 -15.19 -3.55 2.19
C ILE A 92 -15.61 -4.99 2.53
N PRO A 93 -16.68 -5.57 1.92
CA PRO A 93 -17.15 -6.90 2.28
C PRO A 93 -16.10 -8.01 2.07
N SER A 94 -15.26 -7.88 1.05
CA SER A 94 -14.20 -8.86 0.77
C SER A 94 -12.82 -8.42 1.27
N ARG A 95 -12.73 -7.36 2.08
CA ARG A 95 -11.46 -6.81 2.61
C ARG A 95 -10.37 -6.67 1.54
N ARG A 96 -10.76 -6.18 0.36
CA ARG A 96 -9.86 -6.01 -0.79
C ARG A 96 -9.74 -4.55 -1.17
N MET A 97 -8.51 -4.08 -1.29
CA MET A 97 -8.19 -2.80 -1.88
C MET A 97 -7.54 -3.03 -3.24
N TYR A 98 -8.04 -2.35 -4.27
CA TYR A 98 -7.47 -2.39 -5.60
C TYR A 98 -6.78 -1.07 -5.88
N LEU A 99 -5.51 -1.14 -6.30
CA LEU A 99 -4.67 0.01 -6.59
C LEU A 99 -4.23 -0.06 -8.06
N SER A 100 -4.44 1.01 -8.79
CA SER A 100 -3.78 1.25 -10.08
C SER A 100 -2.28 1.42 -9.86
N SER A 101 -1.45 0.87 -10.75
CA SER A 101 0.01 1.11 -10.76
C SER A 101 0.34 2.62 -10.80
N ARG A 102 -0.58 3.44 -11.35
CA ARG A 102 -0.46 4.91 -11.35
C ARG A 102 -0.56 5.58 -9.99
N VAL A 103 -1.09 4.90 -8.94
CA VAL A 103 -1.05 5.38 -7.55
C VAL A 103 0.40 5.65 -7.11
N PHE A 104 1.34 4.85 -7.62
CA PHE A 104 2.75 4.88 -7.22
C PHE A 104 3.62 5.75 -8.15
N ARG A 105 3.03 6.57 -9.02
CA ARG A 105 3.78 7.51 -9.86
C ARG A 105 4.61 8.51 -9.05
N ASP A 106 4.07 8.90 -7.90
CA ASP A 106 4.72 9.77 -6.94
C ASP A 106 4.22 9.44 -5.53
N ARG A 107 4.99 9.90 -4.53
CA ARG A 107 4.71 9.61 -3.13
C ARG A 107 3.41 10.26 -2.66
N ASP A 108 3.03 11.42 -3.20
CA ASP A 108 1.83 12.14 -2.73
C ASP A 108 0.55 11.45 -3.19
N ASN A 109 0.52 10.89 -4.41
CA ASN A 109 -0.57 10.05 -4.87
C ASN A 109 -0.71 8.79 -4.01
N ALA A 110 0.39 8.11 -3.69
CA ALA A 110 0.36 6.94 -2.81
C ALA A 110 -0.13 7.30 -1.40
N MET A 111 0.36 8.42 -0.85
CA MET A 111 -0.04 8.93 0.46
C MET A 111 -1.47 9.47 0.47
N ARG A 112 -2.04 9.86 -0.66
CA ARG A 112 -3.44 10.25 -0.73
C ARG A 112 -4.35 9.03 -0.84
N CYS A 113 -4.09 8.16 -1.81
CA CYS A 113 -5.00 7.06 -2.15
C CYS A 113 -5.00 5.94 -1.11
N ILE A 114 -3.82 5.45 -0.72
CA ILE A 114 -3.73 4.25 0.13
C ILE A 114 -4.35 4.52 1.52
N PRO A 115 -4.00 5.60 2.24
CA PRO A 115 -4.65 5.94 3.50
C PRO A 115 -6.15 6.20 3.38
N HIS A 116 -6.62 6.80 2.28
CA HIS A 116 -8.04 7.04 2.05
C HIS A 116 -8.82 5.74 1.98
N GLU A 117 -8.37 4.79 1.15
CA GLU A 117 -9.00 3.48 1.05
C GLU A 117 -8.90 2.68 2.37
N LEU A 118 -7.77 2.77 3.07
CA LEU A 118 -7.63 2.20 4.42
C LEU A 118 -8.64 2.81 5.41
N GLY A 119 -8.97 4.08 5.25
CA GLY A 119 -9.99 4.76 6.03
C GLY A 119 -11.37 4.11 5.91
N HIS A 120 -11.74 3.60 4.74
CA HIS A 120 -13.00 2.85 4.55
C HIS A 120 -13.04 1.56 5.38
N PHE A 121 -11.91 0.85 5.50
CA PHE A 121 -11.82 -0.35 6.32
C PHE A 121 -11.78 -0.02 7.82
N VAL A 122 -10.98 0.97 8.21
CA VAL A 122 -10.85 1.43 9.61
C VAL A 122 -12.16 1.97 10.17
N THR A 123 -13.01 2.55 9.34
CA THR A 123 -14.32 3.08 9.78
C THR A 123 -15.47 2.14 9.46
N HIS A 124 -15.20 1.03 8.76
CA HIS A 124 -16.21 0.10 8.25
C HIS A 124 -17.37 0.83 7.55
N SER A 125 -17.03 1.83 6.72
CA SER A 125 -17.98 2.80 6.19
C SER A 125 -17.72 3.08 4.70
N PRO A 126 -18.76 3.11 3.85
CA PRO A 126 -18.63 3.53 2.45
C PRO A 126 -18.59 5.07 2.30
N TYR A 127 -18.72 5.83 3.39
CA TYR A 127 -18.80 7.28 3.32
C TYR A 127 -17.41 7.93 3.24
N GLU A 128 -17.19 8.71 2.18
CA GLU A 128 -15.95 9.44 1.89
C GLU A 128 -15.44 10.29 3.05
N GLY A 129 -16.35 10.98 3.78
CA GLY A 129 -15.96 11.83 4.91
C GLY A 129 -15.37 11.05 6.09
N SER A 130 -15.95 9.89 6.41
CA SER A 130 -15.42 9.00 7.45
C SER A 130 -14.05 8.46 7.06
N ALA A 131 -13.91 8.04 5.80
CA ALA A 131 -12.64 7.56 5.26
C ALA A 131 -11.56 8.64 5.31
N GLU A 132 -11.87 9.87 4.89
CA GLU A 132 -10.92 10.97 4.86
C GLU A 132 -10.44 11.39 6.25
N LEU A 133 -11.33 11.40 7.25
CA LEU A 133 -10.99 11.66 8.65
C LEU A 133 -10.02 10.60 9.21
N ALA A 134 -10.24 9.33 8.91
CA ALA A 134 -9.30 8.27 9.29
C ALA A 134 -7.97 8.42 8.51
N ALA A 135 -8.05 8.70 7.22
CA ALA A 135 -6.91 8.84 6.33
C ALA A 135 -5.96 9.97 6.71
N GLU A 136 -6.45 11.06 7.31
CA GLU A 136 -5.60 12.17 7.79
C GLU A 136 -4.58 11.70 8.83
N ARG A 137 -5.05 10.96 9.85
CA ARG A 137 -4.17 10.37 10.87
C ARG A 137 -3.18 9.40 10.26
N ILE A 138 -3.64 8.52 9.39
CA ILE A 138 -2.82 7.48 8.74
C ILE A 138 -1.73 8.15 7.88
N ARG A 139 -2.08 9.17 7.10
CA ARG A 139 -1.13 9.95 6.29
C ARG A 139 -0.03 10.58 7.12
N LYS A 140 -0.39 11.20 8.25
CA LYS A 140 0.58 11.86 9.11
C LYS A 140 1.66 10.88 9.56
N LEU A 141 1.24 9.73 10.10
CA LEU A 141 2.17 8.68 10.54
C LEU A 141 2.95 8.09 9.35
N ALA A 142 2.27 7.77 8.25
CA ALA A 142 2.90 7.17 7.07
C ALA A 142 4.01 8.05 6.46
N ARG A 143 3.86 9.38 6.52
CA ARG A 143 4.92 10.29 6.04
C ARG A 143 6.18 10.24 6.90
N GLU A 144 6.05 9.94 8.19
CA GLU A 144 7.15 9.85 9.15
C GLU A 144 7.90 8.51 9.05
N VAL A 145 7.17 7.39 8.90
CA VAL A 145 7.75 6.04 8.96
C VAL A 145 7.89 5.32 7.62
N CYS A 146 7.03 5.60 6.63
CA CYS A 146 7.09 4.90 5.34
C CYS A 146 7.91 5.67 4.32
N THR A 147 9.05 5.09 3.94
CA THR A 147 9.88 5.54 2.83
C THR A 147 9.45 4.88 1.53
N MET A 148 9.50 5.64 0.44
CA MET A 148 9.35 5.12 -0.91
C MET A 148 10.71 5.25 -1.60
N SER A 149 11.34 4.13 -1.95
CA SER A 149 12.48 4.18 -2.87
C SER A 149 11.91 4.47 -4.25
N ILE A 150 12.05 5.72 -4.71
CA ILE A 150 11.68 6.11 -6.07
C ILE A 150 12.81 5.63 -6.97
N GLU A 151 12.68 4.45 -7.58
CA GLU A 151 13.49 4.17 -8.75
C GLU A 151 12.94 5.01 -9.90
N PRO A 152 13.74 5.91 -10.50
CA PRO A 152 13.30 6.66 -11.66
C PRO A 152 12.92 5.67 -12.76
N ILE A 153 11.73 5.83 -13.33
CA ILE A 153 11.33 5.11 -14.54
C ILE A 153 12.37 5.49 -15.60
N SER A 154 13.33 4.58 -15.84
CA SER A 154 14.36 4.77 -16.84
C SER A 154 13.67 5.00 -18.19
N ALA A 155 13.94 6.14 -18.81
CA ALA A 155 13.41 6.54 -20.12
C ALA A 155 13.74 5.55 -21.25
N ARG A 156 14.52 4.50 -20.98
CA ARG A 156 14.82 3.41 -21.93
C ARG A 156 13.61 2.56 -22.32
N ALA A 157 12.57 2.48 -21.50
CA ALA A 157 11.40 1.66 -21.83
C ALA A 157 10.44 2.28 -22.88
N LEU A 158 10.68 3.53 -23.31
CA LEU A 158 9.87 4.20 -24.34
C LEU A 158 10.55 4.26 -25.72
N SER A 159 11.77 3.71 -25.88
CA SER A 159 12.54 3.80 -27.12
C SER A 159 12.58 2.51 -27.96
N GLU A 160 12.15 1.37 -27.42
CA GLU A 160 12.11 0.10 -28.15
C GLU A 160 10.68 -0.18 -28.63
N GLY A 161 10.28 0.54 -29.68
CA GLY A 161 8.96 0.34 -30.29
C GLY A 161 8.73 1.06 -31.62
N SER A 162 9.70 1.81 -32.14
CA SER A 162 9.64 2.36 -33.49
C SER A 162 10.58 1.58 -34.40
N SER A 163 10.17 0.37 -34.78
CA SER A 163 10.74 -0.30 -35.95
C SER A 163 10.08 0.30 -37.18
N THR A 164 10.81 1.20 -37.82
CA THR A 164 10.58 1.67 -39.19
C THR A 164 10.56 0.46 -40.12
N ILE A 165 9.38 0.13 -40.65
CA ILE A 165 9.24 -0.77 -41.80
C ILE A 165 9.85 -0.05 -43.02
N PRO A 166 10.85 -0.62 -43.73
CA PRO A 166 11.29 -0.06 -45.00
C PRO A 166 10.25 -0.38 -46.08
N LEU A 167 9.70 0.66 -46.70
CA LEU A 167 8.95 0.57 -47.94
C LEU A 167 9.90 0.08 -49.05
N THR A 168 9.81 -1.22 -49.37
CA THR A 168 10.37 -1.75 -50.61
C THR A 168 9.37 -1.53 -51.74
N LYS A 169 9.70 -0.57 -52.62
CA LYS A 169 9.20 -0.49 -53.99
C LYS A 169 9.65 -1.73 -54.75
N LYS A 170 8.73 -2.44 -55.41
CA LYS A 170 8.93 -3.07 -56.73
C LYS A 170 7.62 -3.67 -57.28
N ASP A 171 7.13 -3.02 -58.33
CA ASP A 171 6.68 -3.54 -59.63
C ASP A 171 5.81 -4.82 -59.66
N PHE A 172 4.51 -4.64 -59.92
CA PHE A 172 3.78 -5.18 -61.08
C PHE A 172 2.51 -4.35 -61.33
#